data_AF-A0A8D8NJI1-F1
#
_entry.id   AF-A0A8D8NJI1-F1
#
_cell.length_a   1.000
_cell.length_b   1.000
_cell.length_c   1.000
_cell.angle_alpha   90.00
_cell.angle_beta   90.00
_cell.angle_gamma   90.00
#
_symmetry.space_group_name_H-M   'P 1'
#
loop_
_entity.id
_entity.type
_entity.pdbx_description
1 polymer ?
#
loop_
_entity_poly.entity_id
_entity_poly.type
_entity_poly.pdbx_seq_one_letter_code
_entity_poly.pdbx_strand_id
1 'polypeptide(L)'
;MKRLLKIITHTRSFKAEDLLLNPKEHPDLKLKDIVEIYHPDDGDGVRLLLQVTYLTEELNCRDTISVEASVAAAFNLKPYKDVFVRKMDPAEVALDSVEITFKDQYMGRSEMWRLKTCLTNTCVYLNKKIEYCEGCIRCQVYEMWSQGDRVACGVITEDTKVVFRSNTSMVYLFIQMSSEMWDFDIHGDLYFEKAVNGFLADLYTKWKKLGSNHEVTIVMFSRTFYAAKSLEEFPLHMRDCLQLDYKGRFYEDFYRVAIQNERCDDWSSTLVQLRRLFTGYRDVVLKYHDRPELDVKIPMAFNSTAAQGNFLEVLNISLNVFEKHFFGSKF
;
A
#
# COMPACT_ATOMS: atom_id res chain seq x y z
N MET A 1 -11.55 5.35 -38.84
CA MET A 1 -12.57 6.30 -39.33
C MET A 1 -13.12 7.05 -38.12
N LYS A 2 -13.27 8.39 -38.19
CA LYS A 2 -13.77 9.22 -37.09
C LYS A 2 -15.24 9.53 -37.34
N ARG A 3 -16.14 9.16 -36.43
CA ARG A 3 -17.60 9.39 -36.55
C ARG A 3 -18.06 10.34 -35.45
N LEU A 4 -18.99 11.24 -35.80
CA LEU A 4 -19.66 12.10 -34.82
C LEU A 4 -20.98 11.43 -34.42
N LEU A 5 -21.13 11.13 -33.13
CA LEU A 5 -22.27 10.40 -32.58
C LEU A 5 -22.77 11.11 -31.33
N LYS A 6 -24.03 10.87 -30.95
CA LYS A 6 -24.55 11.36 -29.67
C LYS A 6 -24.28 10.36 -28.56
N ILE A 7 -23.72 10.84 -27.44
CA ILE A 7 -23.55 10.01 -26.25
C ILE A 7 -24.85 9.98 -25.44
N ILE A 8 -25.29 8.78 -25.08
CA ILE A 8 -26.28 8.56 -24.03
C ILE A 8 -25.60 7.84 -22.87
N THR A 9 -26.17 7.94 -21.69
CA THR A 9 -25.66 7.27 -20.50
C THR A 9 -26.65 6.24 -20.00
N HIS A 10 -26.17 5.09 -19.56
CA HIS A 10 -26.99 4.07 -18.91
C HIS A 10 -26.44 3.74 -17.52
N THR A 11 -27.29 3.17 -16.67
CA THR A 11 -26.91 2.70 -15.34
C THR A 11 -26.55 1.23 -15.37
N ARG A 12 -25.68 0.78 -14.46
CA ARG A 12 -25.34 -0.65 -14.29
C ARG A 12 -26.54 -1.56 -14.02
N SER A 13 -27.66 -1.02 -13.56
CA SER A 13 -28.92 -1.76 -13.38
C SER A 13 -29.60 -2.15 -14.70
N PHE A 14 -29.30 -1.45 -15.79
CA PHE A 14 -29.81 -1.77 -17.12
C PHE A 14 -28.95 -2.84 -17.80
N LYS A 15 -27.63 -2.60 -17.90
CA LYS A 15 -26.62 -3.54 -18.40
C LYS A 15 -25.31 -3.32 -17.62
N ALA A 16 -24.51 -4.37 -17.47
CA ALA A 16 -23.29 -4.32 -16.65
C ALA A 16 -22.08 -3.77 -17.41
N GLU A 17 -22.11 -3.81 -18.74
CA GLU A 17 -21.01 -3.47 -19.62
C GLU A 17 -20.83 -1.95 -19.77
N ASP A 18 -19.57 -1.50 -19.78
CA ASP A 18 -19.26 -0.05 -19.80
C ASP A 18 -19.68 0.64 -21.12
N LEU A 19 -19.77 -0.11 -22.22
CA LEU A 19 -20.10 0.39 -23.56
C LEU A 19 -21.15 -0.50 -24.23
N LEU A 20 -22.23 0.11 -24.71
CA LEU A 20 -23.27 -0.55 -25.49
C LEU A 20 -23.37 0.12 -26.87
N LEU A 21 -23.34 -0.71 -27.90
CA LEU A 21 -23.42 -0.28 -29.30
C LEU A 21 -24.46 -1.12 -30.05
N ASN A 22 -25.19 -0.46 -30.97
CA ASN A 22 -26.06 -1.16 -31.91
C ASN A 22 -25.25 -1.66 -33.12
N PRO A 23 -25.19 -2.98 -33.37
CA PRO A 23 -24.42 -3.53 -34.49
C PRO A 23 -24.92 -3.07 -35.87
N LYS A 24 -26.20 -2.70 -36.00
CA LYS A 24 -26.76 -2.21 -37.28
C LYS A 24 -26.27 -0.80 -37.62
N GLU A 25 -26.07 0.03 -36.60
CA GLU A 25 -25.62 1.43 -36.76
C GLU A 25 -24.09 1.54 -36.83
N HIS A 26 -23.37 0.53 -36.29
CA HIS A 26 -21.91 0.47 -36.21
C HIS A 26 -21.35 -0.86 -36.74
N PRO A 27 -21.54 -1.18 -38.05
CA PRO A 27 -21.09 -2.46 -38.63
C PRO A 27 -19.56 -2.57 -38.71
N ASP A 28 -18.84 -1.46 -38.58
CA ASP A 28 -17.38 -1.38 -38.59
C ASP A 28 -16.72 -1.80 -37.27
N LEU A 29 -17.50 -1.83 -36.17
CA LEU A 29 -17.03 -2.21 -34.85
C LEU A 29 -17.39 -3.67 -34.53
N LYS A 30 -16.38 -4.43 -34.13
CA LYS A 30 -16.49 -5.82 -33.71
C LYS A 30 -16.21 -5.95 -32.22
N LEU A 31 -16.60 -7.09 -31.65
CA LEU A 31 -16.20 -7.46 -30.30
C LEU A 31 -14.67 -7.39 -30.16
N LYS A 32 -14.21 -6.88 -29.01
CA LYS A 32 -12.81 -6.60 -28.63
C LYS A 32 -12.16 -5.40 -29.30
N ASP A 33 -12.80 -4.74 -30.26
CA ASP A 33 -12.26 -3.48 -30.80
C ASP A 33 -12.18 -2.41 -29.69
N ILE A 34 -11.16 -1.56 -29.76
CA ILE A 34 -11.00 -0.42 -28.86
C ILE A 34 -11.49 0.84 -29.55
N VAL A 35 -12.31 1.61 -28.85
CA VAL A 35 -12.84 2.89 -29.31
C VAL A 35 -12.38 4.01 -28.40
N GLU A 36 -11.91 5.08 -29.02
CA GLU A 36 -11.61 6.36 -28.39
C GLU A 36 -12.84 7.27 -28.50
N ILE A 37 -13.24 7.85 -27.37
CA ILE A 37 -14.42 8.70 -27.22
C ILE A 37 -13.98 10.03 -26.59
N TYR A 38 -14.32 11.15 -27.23
CA TYR A 38 -14.02 12.50 -26.71
C TYR A 38 -14.96 13.55 -27.30
N HIS A 39 -15.08 14.71 -26.64
CA HIS A 39 -15.89 15.81 -27.15
C HIS A 39 -15.18 16.58 -28.28
N PRO A 40 -15.90 17.03 -29.32
CA PRO A 40 -15.34 17.86 -30.40
C PRO A 40 -14.68 19.15 -29.91
N ASP A 41 -15.25 19.75 -28.87
CA ASP A 41 -14.85 21.06 -28.33
C ASP A 41 -13.60 20.97 -27.43
N ASP A 42 -13.16 19.76 -27.09
CA ASP A 42 -12.13 19.50 -26.08
C ASP A 42 -10.85 18.97 -26.76
N GLY A 43 -10.11 19.89 -27.39
CA GLY A 43 -8.91 19.57 -28.18
C GLY A 43 -7.80 18.87 -27.36
N ASP A 44 -7.64 19.29 -26.11
CA ASP A 44 -6.69 18.76 -25.12
C ASP A 44 -7.40 18.02 -23.96
N GLY A 45 -8.69 17.71 -24.13
CA GLY A 45 -9.49 17.02 -23.12
C GLY A 45 -9.05 15.57 -22.90
N VAL A 46 -9.35 15.03 -21.72
CA VAL A 46 -9.07 13.63 -21.39
C VAL A 46 -9.89 12.73 -22.30
N ARG A 47 -9.21 11.93 -23.13
CA ARG A 47 -9.86 10.97 -24.03
C ARG A 47 -10.17 9.69 -23.29
N LEU A 48 -11.35 9.14 -23.53
CA LEU A 48 -11.79 7.87 -22.97
C LEU A 48 -11.55 6.74 -23.97
N LEU A 49 -10.86 5.69 -23.54
CA LEU A 49 -10.76 4.44 -24.28
C LEU A 49 -11.66 3.40 -23.64
N LEU A 50 -12.50 2.77 -24.45
CA LEU A 50 -13.33 1.63 -24.06
C LEU A 50 -13.19 0.50 -25.06
N GLN A 51 -13.35 -0.73 -24.57
CA GLN A 51 -13.37 -1.93 -25.41
C GLN A 51 -14.81 -2.36 -25.67
N VAL A 52 -15.11 -2.77 -26.89
CA VAL A 52 -16.42 -3.31 -27.26
C VAL A 52 -16.57 -4.72 -26.69
N THR A 53 -17.24 -4.84 -25.55
CA THR A 53 -17.51 -6.13 -24.89
C THR A 53 -18.87 -6.72 -25.25
N TYR A 54 -19.84 -5.88 -25.62
CA TYR A 54 -21.21 -6.30 -25.89
C TYR A 54 -21.86 -5.43 -26.98
N LEU A 55 -22.67 -6.09 -27.82
CA LEU A 55 -23.43 -5.46 -28.90
C LEU A 55 -24.91 -5.78 -28.69
N THR A 56 -25.77 -4.77 -28.76
CA THR A 56 -27.20 -4.92 -28.50
C THR A 56 -28.06 -4.15 -29.49
N GLU A 57 -29.12 -4.79 -29.99
CA GLU A 57 -30.12 -4.14 -30.83
C GLU A 57 -31.18 -3.38 -30.03
N GLU A 58 -31.19 -3.48 -28.70
CA GLU A 58 -32.14 -2.78 -27.81
C GLU A 58 -31.96 -1.24 -27.86
N LEU A 59 -30.81 -0.78 -28.34
CA LEU A 59 -30.53 0.64 -28.59
C LEU A 59 -31.21 1.10 -29.87
N ASN A 60 -32.46 1.54 -29.75
CA ASN A 60 -33.27 2.02 -30.89
C ASN A 60 -32.95 3.45 -31.37
N CYS A 61 -31.86 4.06 -30.88
CA CYS A 61 -31.48 5.43 -31.23
C CYS A 61 -30.37 5.44 -32.29
N ARG A 62 -30.67 6.01 -33.47
CA ARG A 62 -29.72 6.18 -34.58
C ARG A 62 -28.53 7.07 -34.19
N ASP A 63 -27.35 6.73 -34.71
CA ASP A 63 -26.11 7.49 -34.48
C ASP A 63 -25.81 7.79 -33.00
N THR A 64 -26.12 6.84 -32.10
CA THR A 64 -25.83 6.96 -30.67
C THR A 64 -24.86 5.89 -30.16
N ILE A 65 -24.17 6.22 -29.08
CA ILE A 65 -23.42 5.27 -28.23
C ILE A 65 -23.90 5.39 -26.80
N SER A 66 -23.95 4.28 -26.06
CA SER A 66 -24.29 4.32 -24.64
C SER A 66 -23.08 3.97 -23.80
N VAL A 67 -22.70 4.87 -22.89
CA VAL A 67 -21.60 4.68 -21.93
C VAL A 67 -22.17 4.60 -20.51
N GLU A 68 -21.59 3.78 -19.66
CA GLU A 68 -22.02 3.70 -18.27
C GLU A 68 -21.86 5.06 -17.56
N ALA A 69 -22.88 5.45 -16.79
CA ALA A 69 -23.00 6.80 -16.25
C ALA A 69 -21.83 7.23 -15.35
N SER A 70 -21.28 6.33 -14.54
CA SER A 70 -20.13 6.62 -13.68
C SER A 70 -18.83 6.79 -14.49
N VAL A 71 -18.64 6.00 -15.54
CA VAL A 71 -17.51 6.14 -16.47
C VAL A 71 -17.62 7.47 -17.25
N ALA A 72 -18.80 7.78 -17.78
CA ALA A 72 -19.04 9.04 -18.46
C ALA A 72 -18.77 10.24 -17.55
N ALA A 73 -19.23 10.20 -16.29
CA ALA A 73 -18.97 11.24 -15.30
C ALA A 73 -17.47 11.39 -14.98
N ALA A 74 -16.73 10.28 -14.83
CA ALA A 74 -15.30 10.29 -14.52
C ALA A 74 -14.46 10.95 -15.62
N PHE A 75 -14.91 10.85 -16.88
CA PHE A 75 -14.26 11.45 -18.04
C PHE A 75 -14.93 12.76 -18.50
N ASN A 76 -15.82 13.33 -17.68
CA ASN A 76 -16.55 14.58 -17.96
C ASN A 76 -17.35 14.56 -19.29
N LEU A 77 -17.81 13.37 -19.69
CA LEU A 77 -18.65 13.18 -20.85
C LEU A 77 -20.10 13.51 -20.50
N LYS A 78 -20.64 14.57 -21.10
CA LYS A 78 -22.01 15.03 -20.82
C LYS A 78 -23.02 14.28 -21.69
N PRO A 79 -24.13 13.77 -21.11
CA PRO A 79 -25.15 13.06 -21.88
C PRO A 79 -25.80 13.98 -22.93
N TYR A 80 -26.25 13.37 -24.02
CA TYR A 80 -26.89 13.99 -25.20
C TYR A 80 -26.04 14.99 -25.98
N LYS A 81 -24.75 15.13 -25.66
CA LYS A 81 -23.80 15.90 -26.47
C LYS A 81 -23.23 15.05 -27.60
N ASP A 82 -22.71 15.73 -28.60
CA ASP A 82 -21.95 15.07 -29.65
C ASP A 82 -20.55 14.70 -29.14
N VAL A 83 -20.11 13.50 -29.51
CA VAL A 83 -18.80 12.93 -29.23
C VAL A 83 -18.22 12.36 -30.51
N PHE A 84 -16.90 12.46 -30.65
CA PHE A 84 -16.20 11.72 -31.67
C PHE A 84 -15.89 10.32 -31.19
N VAL A 85 -16.20 9.33 -32.03
CA VAL A 85 -15.84 7.94 -31.82
C VAL A 85 -14.88 7.50 -32.92
N ARG A 86 -13.75 6.96 -32.51
CA ARG A 86 -12.70 6.47 -33.41
C ARG A 86 -12.23 5.09 -32.97
N LYS A 87 -12.24 4.14 -33.88
CA LYS A 87 -11.55 2.85 -33.69
C LYS A 87 -10.05 3.07 -33.64
N MET A 88 -9.40 2.53 -32.60
CA MET A 88 -7.95 2.61 -32.37
C MET A 88 -7.31 1.24 -32.56
N ASP A 89 -6.04 1.24 -32.99
CA ASP A 89 -5.20 0.04 -32.93
C ASP A 89 -4.70 -0.16 -31.48
N PRO A 90 -4.86 -1.35 -30.88
CA PRO A 90 -4.29 -1.66 -29.57
C PRO A 90 -2.82 -1.26 -29.40
N ALA A 91 -2.02 -1.33 -30.46
CA ALA A 91 -0.59 -1.00 -30.40
C ALA A 91 -0.32 0.50 -30.12
N GLU A 92 -1.19 1.40 -30.57
CA GLU A 92 -1.05 2.85 -30.36
C GLU A 92 -1.39 3.28 -28.93
N VAL A 93 -2.21 2.49 -28.23
CA VAL A 93 -2.75 2.80 -26.90
C VAL A 93 -2.29 1.80 -25.84
N ALA A 94 -1.20 1.09 -26.12
CA ALA A 94 -0.60 0.14 -25.21
C ALA A 94 -0.02 0.84 -23.97
N LEU A 95 -0.24 0.23 -22.81
CA LEU A 95 0.33 0.68 -21.54
C LEU A 95 1.71 0.06 -21.33
N ASP A 96 2.65 0.83 -20.80
CA ASP A 96 3.94 0.29 -20.33
C ASP A 96 3.78 -0.37 -18.97
N SER A 97 3.00 0.26 -18.09
CA SER A 97 2.70 -0.30 -16.78
C SER A 97 1.32 0.09 -16.27
N VAL A 98 0.73 -0.82 -15.50
CA VAL A 98 -0.53 -0.61 -14.80
C VAL A 98 -0.38 -1.07 -13.36
N GLU A 99 -0.83 -0.23 -12.44
CA GLU A 99 -0.91 -0.52 -11.03
C GLU A 99 -2.34 -0.86 -10.64
N ILE A 100 -2.50 -2.05 -10.08
CA ILE A 100 -3.77 -2.59 -9.62
C ILE A 100 -3.71 -2.74 -8.11
N THR A 101 -4.67 -2.14 -7.43
CA THR A 101 -4.80 -2.21 -5.97
C THR A 101 -5.92 -3.17 -5.58
N PHE A 102 -5.74 -3.82 -4.43
CA PHE A 102 -6.78 -4.63 -3.79
C PHE A 102 -6.80 -4.37 -2.30
N LYS A 103 -7.95 -4.57 -1.67
CA LYS A 103 -8.19 -4.25 -0.27
C LYS A 103 -9.00 -5.36 0.39
N ASP A 104 -8.67 -5.64 1.65
CA ASP A 104 -9.38 -6.58 2.55
C ASP A 104 -9.60 -7.97 1.93
N GLN A 105 -8.63 -8.44 1.15
CA GLN A 105 -8.61 -9.79 0.58
C GLN A 105 -7.17 -10.29 0.45
N TYR A 106 -6.95 -11.58 0.69
CA TYR A 106 -5.69 -12.23 0.36
C TYR A 106 -5.66 -12.64 -1.11
N MET A 107 -4.57 -12.34 -1.81
CA MET A 107 -4.36 -12.76 -3.20
C MET A 107 -2.95 -13.35 -3.34
N GLY A 108 -2.89 -14.64 -3.69
CA GLY A 108 -1.63 -15.31 -3.98
C GLY A 108 -1.03 -14.92 -5.34
N ARG A 109 0.24 -15.29 -5.54
CA ARG A 109 0.93 -15.04 -6.83
C ARG A 109 0.30 -15.79 -8.00
N SER A 110 -0.28 -16.96 -7.74
CA SER A 110 -1.04 -17.74 -8.74
C SER A 110 -2.25 -16.98 -9.24
N GLU A 111 -3.01 -16.37 -8.35
CA GLU A 111 -4.20 -15.57 -8.65
C GLU A 111 -3.82 -14.29 -9.36
N MET A 112 -2.76 -13.62 -8.91
CA MET A 112 -2.17 -12.46 -9.62
C MET A 112 -1.81 -12.79 -11.06
N TRP A 113 -1.18 -13.94 -11.28
CA TRP A 113 -0.81 -14.38 -12.63
C TRP A 113 -2.04 -14.68 -13.49
N ARG A 114 -3.03 -15.40 -12.94
CA ARG A 114 -4.29 -15.69 -13.63
C ARG A 114 -5.05 -14.40 -13.99
N LEU A 115 -5.08 -13.44 -13.06
CA LEU A 115 -5.69 -12.13 -13.29
C LEU A 115 -4.94 -11.36 -14.38
N LYS A 116 -3.61 -11.34 -14.36
CA LYS A 116 -2.79 -10.74 -15.43
C LYS A 116 -3.14 -11.36 -16.80
N THR A 117 -3.17 -12.68 -16.89
CA THR A 117 -3.49 -13.41 -18.13
C THR A 117 -4.91 -13.07 -18.60
N CYS A 118 -5.87 -12.97 -17.68
CA CYS A 118 -7.25 -12.58 -18.02
C CYS A 118 -7.37 -11.14 -18.51
N LEU A 119 -6.53 -10.23 -17.99
CA LEU A 119 -6.52 -8.81 -18.37
C LEU A 119 -5.72 -8.53 -19.64
N THR A 120 -4.99 -9.52 -20.16
CA THR A 120 -4.22 -9.34 -21.39
C THR A 120 -5.15 -9.09 -22.58
N ASN A 121 -4.83 -8.08 -23.39
CA ASN A 121 -5.64 -7.57 -24.50
C ASN A 121 -7.00 -6.96 -24.07
N THR A 122 -7.05 -6.40 -22.86
CA THR A 122 -8.24 -5.69 -22.36
C THR A 122 -7.98 -4.20 -22.15
N CYS A 123 -9.01 -3.39 -22.33
CA CYS A 123 -8.94 -1.96 -22.07
C CYS A 123 -9.27 -1.63 -20.60
N VAL A 124 -8.46 -0.77 -20.01
CA VAL A 124 -8.58 -0.32 -18.63
C VAL A 124 -8.58 1.21 -18.57
N TYR A 125 -9.19 1.74 -17.52
CA TYR A 125 -9.26 3.17 -17.24
C TYR A 125 -9.08 3.41 -15.74
N LEU A 126 -8.75 4.64 -15.38
CA LEU A 126 -8.48 5.04 -14.01
C LEU A 126 -9.68 4.72 -13.12
N ASN A 127 -9.44 4.11 -11.95
CA ASN A 127 -10.47 3.67 -11.02
C ASN A 127 -11.43 2.58 -11.54
N LYS A 128 -11.12 1.94 -12.67
CA LYS A 128 -11.89 0.78 -13.13
C LYS A 128 -11.88 -0.31 -12.06
N LYS A 129 -13.08 -0.75 -11.66
CA LYS A 129 -13.27 -1.92 -10.80
C LYS A 129 -13.18 -3.17 -11.67
N ILE A 130 -12.29 -4.08 -11.28
CA ILE A 130 -12.03 -5.35 -11.94
C ILE A 130 -12.53 -6.45 -11.00
N GLU A 131 -13.42 -7.29 -11.51
CA GLU A 131 -13.95 -8.44 -10.79
C GLU A 131 -13.56 -9.72 -11.55
N TYR A 132 -13.03 -10.70 -10.83
CA TYR A 132 -12.61 -11.99 -11.39
C TYR A 132 -13.13 -13.15 -10.53
N CYS A 133 -13.37 -14.30 -11.15
CA CYS A 133 -13.99 -15.49 -10.53
C CYS A 133 -15.28 -15.15 -9.76
N GLU A 134 -16.33 -14.71 -10.47
CA GLU A 134 -17.66 -14.44 -9.89
C GLU A 134 -17.64 -13.48 -8.67
N GLY A 135 -16.71 -12.53 -8.68
CA GLY A 135 -16.59 -11.51 -7.64
C GLY A 135 -15.76 -11.91 -6.42
N CYS A 136 -15.15 -13.10 -6.41
CA CYS A 136 -14.23 -13.49 -5.33
C CYS A 136 -12.99 -12.60 -5.25
N ILE A 137 -12.47 -12.15 -6.40
CA ILE A 137 -11.31 -11.25 -6.47
C ILE A 137 -11.80 -9.89 -6.96
N ARG A 138 -11.68 -8.88 -6.11
CA ARG A 138 -12.05 -7.49 -6.42
C ARG A 138 -10.82 -6.62 -6.40
N CYS A 139 -10.56 -5.96 -7.52
CA CYS A 139 -9.40 -5.10 -7.70
C CYS A 139 -9.82 -3.77 -8.30
N GLN A 140 -8.96 -2.76 -8.17
CA GLN A 140 -9.18 -1.45 -8.75
C GLN A 140 -7.90 -0.97 -9.43
N VAL A 141 -8.04 -0.42 -10.64
CA VAL A 141 -6.93 0.26 -11.32
C VAL A 141 -6.63 1.55 -10.58
N TYR A 142 -5.40 1.68 -10.08
CA TYR A 142 -4.96 2.84 -9.32
C TYR A 142 -4.24 3.84 -10.21
N GLU A 143 -3.28 3.37 -11.01
CA GLU A 143 -2.43 4.23 -11.82
C GLU A 143 -1.96 3.50 -13.07
N MET A 144 -1.72 4.24 -14.15
CA MET A 144 -1.27 3.71 -15.43
C MET A 144 -0.27 4.66 -16.08
N TRP A 145 0.70 4.09 -16.78
CA TRP A 145 1.76 4.82 -17.46
C TRP A 145 1.95 4.32 -18.88
N SER A 146 2.21 5.25 -19.79
CA SER A 146 2.59 4.98 -21.17
C SER A 146 3.60 6.03 -21.62
N GLN A 147 4.71 5.60 -22.23
CA GLN A 147 5.82 6.42 -22.73
C GLN A 147 6.40 7.39 -21.69
N GLY A 148 6.34 7.02 -20.41
CA GLY A 148 6.82 7.85 -19.30
C GLY A 148 5.80 8.86 -18.74
N ASP A 149 4.62 8.99 -19.35
CA ASP A 149 3.55 9.87 -18.89
C ASP A 149 2.42 9.10 -18.20
N ARG A 150 1.75 9.77 -17.26
CA ARG A 150 0.56 9.25 -16.58
C ARG A 150 -0.64 9.36 -17.50
N VAL A 151 -1.31 8.24 -17.75
CA VAL A 151 -2.47 8.19 -18.64
C VAL A 151 -3.74 7.78 -17.89
N ALA A 152 -4.89 8.28 -18.34
CA ALA A 152 -6.19 8.01 -17.72
C ALA A 152 -6.84 6.71 -18.21
N CYS A 153 -6.43 6.21 -19.37
CA CYS A 153 -6.91 4.96 -19.96
C CYS A 153 -5.87 4.37 -20.91
N GLY A 154 -6.01 3.09 -21.24
CA GLY A 154 -5.13 2.39 -22.17
C GLY A 154 -5.42 0.90 -22.21
N VAL A 155 -4.63 0.18 -23.01
CA VAL A 155 -4.79 -1.26 -23.24
C VAL A 155 -3.65 -2.03 -22.61
N ILE A 156 -3.99 -3.09 -21.90
CA ILE A 156 -3.01 -4.03 -21.36
C ILE A 156 -2.65 -4.99 -22.49
N THR A 157 -1.38 -5.02 -22.87
CA THR A 157 -0.80 -5.95 -23.84
C THR A 157 0.06 -7.00 -23.12
N GLU A 158 0.64 -7.94 -23.85
CA GLU A 158 1.54 -8.95 -23.27
C GLU A 158 2.80 -8.34 -22.64
N ASP A 159 3.28 -7.23 -23.22
CA ASP A 159 4.47 -6.50 -22.78
C ASP A 159 4.20 -5.55 -21.61
N THR A 160 2.93 -5.25 -21.31
CA THR A 160 2.55 -4.36 -20.23
C THR A 160 2.93 -4.94 -18.87
N LYS A 161 3.65 -4.15 -18.05
CA LYS A 161 4.02 -4.52 -16.69
C LYS A 161 2.87 -4.27 -15.72
N VAL A 162 2.24 -5.34 -15.25
CA VAL A 162 1.19 -5.28 -14.22
C VAL A 162 1.82 -5.34 -12.83
N VAL A 163 1.56 -4.32 -12.00
CA VAL A 163 2.01 -4.23 -10.60
C VAL A 163 0.81 -4.34 -9.68
N PHE A 164 0.82 -5.32 -8.78
CA PHE A 164 -0.21 -5.48 -7.77
C PHE A 164 0.23 -4.86 -6.45
N ARG A 165 -0.61 -4.02 -5.84
CA ARG A 165 -0.38 -3.45 -4.51
C ARG A 165 -1.55 -3.75 -3.58
N SER A 166 -1.25 -4.17 -2.35
CA SER A 166 -2.27 -4.36 -1.34
C SER A 166 -2.43 -3.11 -0.49
N ASN A 167 -3.67 -2.66 -0.33
CA ASN A 167 -4.04 -1.63 0.64
C ASN A 167 -4.30 -2.20 2.03
N THR A 168 -4.17 -3.52 2.20
CA THR A 168 -4.26 -4.23 3.48
C THR A 168 -2.99 -5.07 3.64
N SER A 169 -2.15 -4.74 4.61
CA SER A 169 -0.85 -5.42 4.79
C SER A 169 -0.49 -5.52 6.26
N MET A 170 0.31 -6.53 6.61
CA MET A 170 0.94 -6.65 7.92
C MET A 170 2.23 -5.82 7.92
N VAL A 171 2.27 -4.79 8.77
CA VAL A 171 3.39 -3.84 8.84
C VAL A 171 4.05 -3.94 10.21
N TYR A 172 5.35 -4.21 10.22
CA TYR A 172 6.15 -4.20 11.44
C TYR A 172 6.95 -2.90 11.48
N LEU A 173 6.72 -2.09 12.51
CA LEU A 173 7.46 -0.86 12.76
C LEU A 173 8.40 -1.09 13.94
N PHE A 174 9.70 -1.01 13.68
CA PHE A 174 10.72 -1.12 14.70
C PHE A 174 11.27 0.27 15.02
N ILE A 175 11.19 0.67 16.30
CA ILE A 175 11.67 1.97 16.78
C ILE A 175 12.91 1.72 17.64
N GLN A 176 14.06 2.15 17.13
CA GLN A 176 15.30 2.09 17.88
C GLN A 176 15.31 3.15 18.98
N MET A 177 15.46 2.71 20.22
CA MET A 177 15.52 3.53 21.41
C MET A 177 16.99 3.74 21.80
N SER A 178 17.73 4.57 21.05
CA SER A 178 19.13 4.90 21.33
C SER A 178 19.27 6.11 22.27
N SER A 179 20.46 6.36 22.81
CA SER A 179 20.72 7.50 23.71
C SER A 179 20.27 8.84 23.13
N GLU A 180 20.42 9.03 21.82
CA GLU A 180 20.06 10.27 21.11
C GLU A 180 18.54 10.53 21.07
N MET A 181 17.69 9.53 21.33
CA MET A 181 16.23 9.71 21.35
C MET A 181 15.76 10.68 22.44
N TRP A 182 16.58 10.90 23.47
CA TRP A 182 16.34 11.85 24.56
C TRP A 182 17.06 13.20 24.37
N ASP A 183 17.80 13.36 23.27
CA ASP A 183 18.47 14.62 22.95
C ASP A 183 17.54 15.54 22.15
N PHE A 184 17.78 16.84 22.26
CA PHE A 184 17.09 17.86 21.48
C PHE A 184 17.74 18.04 20.12
N ASP A 185 16.92 18.21 19.09
CA ASP A 185 17.38 18.58 17.76
C ASP A 185 17.66 20.09 17.65
N ILE A 186 18.08 20.52 16.46
CA ILE A 186 18.41 21.93 16.17
C ILE A 186 17.21 22.89 16.30
N HIS A 187 15.98 22.37 16.29
CA HIS A 187 14.74 23.14 16.40
C HIS A 187 14.17 23.11 17.83
N GLY A 188 14.78 22.34 18.74
CA GLY A 188 14.37 22.23 20.13
C GLY A 188 13.34 21.14 20.41
N ASP A 189 13.10 20.23 19.45
CA ASP A 189 12.24 19.07 19.65
C ASP A 189 13.07 17.85 20.04
N LEU A 190 12.52 16.97 20.88
CA LEU A 190 13.17 15.68 21.14
C LEU A 190 13.13 14.80 19.88
N TYR A 191 14.20 14.06 19.61
CA TYR A 191 14.24 13.13 18.47
C TYR A 191 13.10 12.10 18.50
N PHE A 192 12.70 11.62 19.69
CA PHE A 192 11.55 10.75 19.85
C PHE A 192 10.23 11.42 19.40
N GLU A 193 10.02 12.69 19.78
CA GLU A 193 8.80 13.42 19.41
C GLU A 193 8.74 13.65 17.90
N LYS A 194 9.88 13.92 17.26
CA LYS A 194 9.95 14.04 15.80
C LYS A 194 9.59 12.74 15.08
N ALA A 195 10.06 11.61 15.60
CA ALA A 195 9.74 10.30 15.03
C ALA A 195 8.25 9.95 15.21
N VAL A 196 7.68 10.19 16.39
CA VAL A 196 6.30 9.79 16.71
C VAL A 196 5.27 10.81 16.23
N ASN A 197 5.44 12.09 16.57
CA ASN A 197 4.48 13.16 16.22
C ASN A 197 4.68 13.69 14.80
N GLY A 198 5.87 13.53 14.22
CA GLY A 198 6.12 13.88 12.82
C GLY A 198 5.87 12.68 11.91
N PHE A 199 6.84 11.76 11.86
CA PHE A 199 6.82 10.68 10.87
C PHE A 199 5.63 9.74 11.01
N LEU A 200 5.35 9.18 12.20
CA LEU A 200 4.25 8.24 12.36
C LEU A 200 2.89 8.91 12.15
N ALA A 201 2.68 10.12 12.69
CA ALA A 201 1.43 10.87 12.48
C ALA A 201 1.16 11.16 10.98
N ASP A 202 2.18 11.57 10.23
CA ASP A 202 2.07 11.81 8.78
C ASP A 202 1.82 10.52 8.01
N LEU A 203 2.48 9.42 8.40
CA LEU A 203 2.28 8.10 7.81
C LEU A 203 0.82 7.65 7.96
N TYR A 204 0.26 7.74 9.17
CA TYR A 204 -1.12 7.37 9.44
C TYR A 204 -2.13 8.27 8.71
N THR A 205 -1.84 9.56 8.61
CA THR A 205 -2.66 10.50 7.83
C THR A 205 -2.70 10.11 6.35
N LYS A 206 -1.56 9.70 5.78
CA LYS A 206 -1.48 9.19 4.40
C LYS A 206 -2.25 7.88 4.24
N TRP A 207 -2.11 6.93 5.16
CA TRP A 207 -2.88 5.68 5.11
C TRP A 207 -4.38 5.92 5.17
N LYS A 208 -4.85 6.82 6.03
CA LYS A 208 -6.25 7.22 6.11
C LYS A 208 -6.74 7.85 4.81
N LYS A 209 -5.96 8.74 4.20
CA LYS A 209 -6.29 9.37 2.91
C LYS A 209 -6.39 8.35 1.77
N LEU A 210 -5.53 7.32 1.78
CA LEU A 210 -5.54 6.24 0.79
C LEU A 210 -6.57 5.13 1.11
N GLY A 211 -7.25 5.21 2.26
CA GLY A 211 -8.20 4.20 2.69
C GLY A 211 -7.56 2.84 2.96
N SER A 212 -6.29 2.81 3.36
CA SER A 212 -5.54 1.60 3.67
C SER A 212 -5.91 1.03 5.04
N ASN A 213 -5.90 -0.29 5.17
CA ASN A 213 -6.27 -1.03 6.38
C ASN A 213 -5.13 -1.96 6.79
N HIS A 214 -4.08 -1.40 7.38
CA HIS A 214 -2.90 -2.18 7.76
C HIS A 214 -3.03 -2.75 9.17
N GLU A 215 -2.49 -3.95 9.37
CA GLU A 215 -2.31 -4.57 10.67
C GLU A 215 -0.90 -4.28 11.15
N VAL A 216 -0.76 -3.46 12.20
CA VAL A 216 0.54 -2.93 12.61
C VAL A 216 0.98 -3.55 13.92
N THR A 217 2.25 -3.90 13.97
CA THR A 217 2.97 -4.23 15.20
C THR A 217 4.10 -3.24 15.38
N ILE A 218 4.16 -2.57 16.53
CA ILE A 218 5.22 -1.62 16.86
C ILE A 218 6.09 -2.22 17.97
N VAL A 219 7.38 -2.35 17.70
CA VAL A 219 8.37 -2.87 18.64
C VAL A 219 9.43 -1.82 18.91
N MET A 220 9.55 -1.39 20.17
CA MET A 220 10.65 -0.55 20.63
C MET A 220 11.82 -1.45 21.01
N PHE A 221 13.01 -1.17 20.51
CA PHE A 221 14.19 -1.98 20.79
C PHE A 221 15.39 -1.12 21.16
N SER A 222 16.24 -1.62 22.04
CA SER A 222 17.48 -0.94 22.44
C SER A 222 18.56 -1.96 22.79
N ARG A 223 19.81 -1.51 22.76
CA ARG A 223 20.96 -2.23 23.32
C ARG A 223 21.49 -1.46 24.51
N THR A 224 21.69 -2.14 25.63
CA THR A 224 22.23 -1.56 26.85
C THR A 224 23.61 -2.13 27.12
N PHE A 225 24.58 -1.26 27.33
CA PHE A 225 25.94 -1.64 27.71
C PHE A 225 26.14 -1.54 29.21
N TYR A 226 27.05 -2.36 29.74
CA TYR A 226 27.42 -2.36 31.13
C TYR A 226 28.90 -2.00 31.28
N ALA A 227 29.20 -1.06 32.19
CA ALA A 227 30.56 -0.66 32.51
C ALA A 227 31.22 -1.66 33.47
N ALA A 228 31.64 -2.81 32.94
CA ALA A 228 32.34 -3.88 33.67
C ALA A 228 33.58 -4.36 32.91
N LYS A 229 34.58 -4.89 33.63
CA LYS A 229 35.82 -5.43 33.05
C LYS A 229 35.86 -6.95 33.05
N SER A 230 35.18 -7.60 34.00
CA SER A 230 35.06 -9.06 34.05
C SER A 230 33.63 -9.52 34.26
N LEU A 231 33.34 -10.76 33.85
CA LEU A 231 32.03 -11.41 34.04
C LEU A 231 31.72 -11.62 35.55
N GLU A 232 32.74 -11.65 36.38
CA GLU A 232 32.64 -11.87 37.83
C GLU A 232 31.95 -10.71 38.56
N GLU A 233 32.03 -9.50 38.01
CA GLU A 233 31.36 -8.30 38.51
C GLU A 233 29.84 -8.37 38.36
N PHE A 234 29.33 -9.29 37.55
CA PHE A 234 27.89 -9.47 37.35
C PHE A 234 27.30 -10.53 38.29
N PRO A 235 26.07 -10.30 38.78
CA PRO A 235 25.29 -11.32 39.46
C PRO A 235 25.14 -12.57 38.60
N LEU A 236 25.12 -13.76 39.22
CA LEU A 236 25.01 -15.04 38.51
C LEU A 236 23.82 -15.11 37.55
N HIS A 237 22.67 -14.55 37.94
CA HIS A 237 21.45 -14.57 37.13
C HIS A 237 21.52 -13.72 35.85
N MET A 238 22.45 -12.76 35.76
CA MET A 238 22.64 -11.94 34.56
C MET A 238 23.58 -12.60 33.53
N ARG A 239 24.49 -13.47 33.99
CA ARG A 239 25.61 -13.94 33.16
C ARG A 239 25.17 -14.66 31.89
N ASP A 240 24.03 -15.34 31.94
CA ASP A 240 23.47 -16.08 30.79
C ASP A 240 22.84 -15.16 29.73
N CYS A 241 22.45 -13.93 30.11
CA CYS A 241 21.80 -12.97 29.23
C CYS A 241 22.80 -12.01 28.55
N LEU A 242 24.00 -11.89 29.09
CA LEU A 242 25.02 -10.95 28.63
C LEU A 242 25.72 -11.45 27.37
N GLN A 243 25.88 -10.53 26.42
CA GLN A 243 26.67 -10.73 25.22
C GLN A 243 27.93 -9.86 25.27
N LEU A 244 28.93 -10.21 24.47
CA LEU A 244 30.20 -9.50 24.38
C LEU A 244 30.36 -8.94 22.97
N ASP A 245 30.62 -7.63 22.87
CA ASP A 245 30.89 -7.02 21.57
C ASP A 245 32.33 -7.28 21.10
N TYR A 246 32.64 -6.87 19.87
CA TYR A 246 33.98 -7.02 19.28
C TYR A 246 35.08 -6.23 20.03
N LYS A 247 34.71 -5.29 20.92
CA LYS A 247 35.62 -4.51 21.76
C LYS A 247 35.73 -5.08 23.17
N GLY A 248 35.08 -6.20 23.47
CA GLY A 248 35.07 -6.81 24.80
C GLY A 248 34.13 -6.14 25.80
N ARG A 249 33.16 -5.33 25.35
CA ARG A 249 32.16 -4.70 26.21
C ARG A 249 30.94 -5.59 26.37
N PHE A 250 30.45 -5.71 27.59
CA PHE A 250 29.24 -6.46 27.90
C PHE A 250 27.98 -5.67 27.54
N TYR A 251 27.01 -6.32 26.89
CA TYR A 251 25.73 -5.72 26.54
C TYR A 251 24.56 -6.70 26.59
N GLU A 252 23.34 -6.17 26.63
CA GLU A 252 22.09 -6.90 26.51
C GLU A 252 21.11 -6.15 25.58
N ASP A 253 20.37 -6.90 24.79
CA ASP A 253 19.40 -6.38 23.82
C ASP A 253 17.98 -6.51 24.36
N PHE A 254 17.25 -5.40 24.38
CA PHE A 254 15.89 -5.31 24.90
C PHE A 254 14.90 -5.07 23.77
N TYR A 255 13.82 -5.85 23.76
CA TYR A 255 12.73 -5.74 22.80
C TYR A 255 11.41 -5.61 23.55
N ARG A 256 10.71 -4.50 23.35
CA ARG A 256 9.41 -4.23 23.97
C ARG A 256 8.37 -4.04 22.89
N VAL A 257 7.41 -4.97 22.82
CA VAL A 257 6.24 -4.82 21.95
C VAL A 257 5.35 -3.74 22.56
N ALA A 258 5.24 -2.61 21.86
CA ALA A 258 4.37 -1.51 22.28
C ALA A 258 2.94 -1.75 21.83
N ILE A 259 2.77 -2.30 20.62
CA ILE A 259 1.49 -2.56 19.96
C ILE A 259 1.61 -3.86 19.17
N GLN A 260 0.60 -4.72 19.23
CA GLN A 260 0.63 -6.02 18.59
C GLN A 260 -0.63 -6.26 17.75
N ASN A 261 -0.45 -6.44 16.44
CA ASN A 261 -1.50 -6.85 15.52
C ASN A 261 -2.78 -5.99 15.59
N GLU A 262 -2.62 -4.67 15.77
CA GLU A 262 -3.76 -3.77 15.85
C GLU A 262 -4.11 -3.21 14.48
N ARG A 263 -5.42 -3.16 14.20
CA ARG A 263 -6.02 -2.41 13.10
C ARG A 263 -6.75 -1.23 13.71
N CYS A 264 -6.16 -0.05 13.63
CA CYS A 264 -6.74 1.17 14.18
C CYS A 264 -7.12 2.15 13.08
N ASP A 265 -8.38 2.58 13.08
CA ASP A 265 -8.85 3.68 12.24
C ASP A 265 -8.41 5.05 12.78
N ASP A 266 -8.16 5.13 14.09
CA ASP A 266 -7.61 6.30 14.79
C ASP A 266 -6.33 5.92 15.54
N TRP A 267 -5.21 6.47 15.06
CA TRP A 267 -3.88 6.24 15.62
C TRP A 267 -3.53 7.19 16.78
N SER A 268 -4.42 8.11 17.15
CA SER A 268 -4.17 9.07 18.22
C SER A 268 -3.92 8.39 19.57
N SER A 269 -4.65 7.31 19.87
CA SER A 269 -4.47 6.49 21.08
C SER A 269 -3.11 5.81 21.12
N THR A 270 -2.69 5.24 19.99
CA THR A 270 -1.37 4.65 19.78
C THR A 270 -0.26 5.65 20.10
N LEU A 271 -0.33 6.88 19.56
CA LEU A 271 0.67 7.91 19.83
C LEU A 271 0.75 8.29 21.31
N VAL A 272 -0.39 8.35 22.01
CA VAL A 272 -0.42 8.58 23.47
C VAL A 272 0.23 7.43 24.24
N GLN A 273 -0.03 6.19 23.84
CA GLN A 273 0.58 5.01 24.45
C GLN A 273 2.10 4.99 24.24
N LEU A 274 2.59 5.28 23.04
CA LEU A 274 4.02 5.37 22.74
C LEU A 274 4.70 6.43 23.61
N ARG A 275 4.08 7.61 23.79
CA ARG A 275 4.60 8.67 24.68
C ARG A 275 4.68 8.21 26.14
N ARG A 276 3.65 7.55 26.65
CA ARG A 276 3.67 7.00 28.03
C ARG A 276 4.78 5.96 28.20
N LEU A 277 4.97 5.11 27.20
CA LEU A 277 6.04 4.10 27.21
C LEU A 277 7.42 4.76 27.20
N PHE A 278 7.61 5.81 26.40
CA PHE A 278 8.87 6.55 26.29
C PHE A 278 9.33 7.15 27.63
N THR A 279 8.44 7.80 28.37
CA THR A 279 8.77 8.48 29.63
C THR A 279 9.46 7.55 30.62
N GLY A 280 9.03 6.29 30.72
CA GLY A 280 9.62 5.30 31.62
C GLY A 280 10.63 4.36 30.97
N TYR A 281 10.78 4.37 29.64
CA TYR A 281 11.54 3.33 28.91
C TYR A 281 13.00 3.25 29.37
N ARG A 282 13.65 4.41 29.52
CA ARG A 282 15.06 4.49 29.95
C ARG A 282 15.27 3.84 31.31
N ASP A 283 14.44 4.18 32.29
CA ASP A 283 14.55 3.60 33.63
C ASP A 283 14.27 2.09 33.63
N VAL A 284 13.23 1.66 32.91
CA VAL A 284 12.85 0.24 32.81
C VAL A 284 13.99 -0.60 32.26
N VAL A 285 14.69 -0.12 31.23
CA VAL A 285 15.79 -0.86 30.60
C VAL A 285 17.07 -0.82 31.45
N LEU A 286 17.46 0.36 31.94
CA LEU A 286 18.71 0.51 32.70
C LEU A 286 18.64 -0.16 34.09
N LYS A 287 17.45 -0.27 34.68
CA LYS A 287 17.22 -0.90 35.99
C LYS A 287 16.52 -2.26 35.86
N TYR A 288 16.54 -2.88 34.68
CA TYR A 288 15.81 -4.12 34.43
C TYR A 288 16.19 -5.25 35.41
N HIS A 289 17.47 -5.35 35.76
CA HIS A 289 17.99 -6.35 36.71
C HIS A 289 18.07 -5.84 38.14
N ASP A 290 17.66 -4.61 38.43
CA ASP A 290 17.71 -4.06 39.78
C ASP A 290 16.73 -4.80 40.69
N ARG A 291 17.26 -5.45 41.73
CA ARG A 291 16.49 -6.25 42.69
C ARG A 291 16.78 -5.71 44.08
N PRO A 292 15.91 -4.83 44.62
CA PRO A 292 16.11 -4.20 45.94
C PRO A 292 16.28 -5.21 47.08
N GLU A 293 15.72 -6.42 46.90
CA GLU A 293 15.70 -7.49 47.89
C GLU A 293 17.05 -8.21 48.06
N LEU A 294 17.96 -8.11 47.08
CA LEU A 294 19.16 -8.96 47.02
C LEU A 294 20.48 -8.23 47.31
N ASP A 295 20.48 -6.92 47.61
CA ASP A 295 21.68 -6.08 47.86
C ASP A 295 22.86 -6.40 46.92
N VAL A 296 22.58 -6.58 45.64
CA VAL A 296 23.61 -6.91 44.64
C VAL A 296 24.00 -5.68 43.87
N LYS A 297 25.30 -5.38 43.87
CA LYS A 297 25.87 -4.27 43.10
C LYS A 297 25.96 -4.66 41.63
N ILE A 298 25.15 -4.03 40.79
CA ILE A 298 25.18 -4.21 39.33
C ILE A 298 26.09 -3.14 38.72
N PRO A 299 26.95 -3.49 37.74
CA PRO A 299 27.73 -2.51 37.00
C PRO A 299 26.86 -1.44 36.33
N MET A 300 27.39 -0.22 36.19
CA MET A 300 26.63 0.90 35.65
C MET A 300 26.17 0.62 34.21
N ALA A 301 24.85 0.66 33.99
CA ALA A 301 24.23 0.49 32.69
C ALA A 301 24.13 1.83 31.95
N PHE A 302 24.36 1.82 30.64
CA PHE A 302 24.12 2.96 29.76
C PHE A 302 23.57 2.49 28.41
N ASN A 303 22.68 3.29 27.84
CA ASN A 303 22.06 2.96 26.57
C ASN A 303 23.05 3.15 25.41
N SER A 304 22.90 2.33 24.38
CA SER A 304 23.70 2.43 23.15
C SER A 304 23.33 3.67 22.34
N THR A 305 24.33 4.19 21.62
CA THR A 305 24.14 5.16 20.53
C THR A 305 23.47 4.48 19.33
N ALA A 306 22.84 5.26 18.45
CA ALA A 306 22.20 4.74 17.24
C ALA A 306 23.12 3.83 16.41
N ALA A 307 24.41 4.20 16.28
CA ALA A 307 25.42 3.46 15.53
C ALA A 307 25.83 2.10 16.13
N GLN A 308 25.52 1.85 17.40
CA GLN A 308 25.90 0.63 18.12
C GLN A 308 24.71 -0.30 18.39
N GLY A 309 23.53 0.03 17.85
CA GLY A 309 22.31 -0.74 18.08
C GLY A 309 22.27 -2.08 17.37
N ASN A 310 21.30 -2.88 17.79
CA ASN A 310 20.99 -4.24 17.34
C ASN A 310 20.08 -4.28 16.09
N PHE A 311 20.34 -3.40 15.12
CA PHE A 311 19.48 -3.25 13.93
C PHE A 311 19.38 -4.52 13.08
N LEU A 312 20.50 -5.24 12.90
CA LEU A 312 20.53 -6.44 12.07
C LEU A 312 19.82 -7.62 12.75
N GLU A 313 19.93 -7.70 14.07
CA GLU A 313 19.26 -8.70 14.90
C GLU A 313 17.75 -8.50 14.84
N VAL A 314 17.27 -7.26 14.94
CA VAL A 314 15.85 -6.90 14.76
C VAL A 314 15.36 -7.29 13.36
N LEU A 315 16.14 -6.97 12.33
CA LEU A 315 15.79 -7.33 10.95
C LEU A 315 15.68 -8.86 10.80
N ASN A 316 16.61 -9.61 11.38
CA ASN A 316 16.57 -11.07 11.38
C ASN A 316 15.34 -11.62 12.13
N ILE A 317 14.97 -11.04 13.27
CA ILE A 317 13.74 -11.41 14.00
C ILE A 317 12.52 -11.20 13.10
N SER A 318 12.44 -10.07 12.39
CA SER A 318 11.33 -9.79 11.48
C SER A 318 11.23 -10.81 10.34
N LEU A 319 12.38 -11.21 9.75
CA LEU A 319 12.43 -12.19 8.67
C LEU A 319 11.93 -13.57 9.12
N ASN A 320 12.27 -14.00 10.34
CA ASN A 320 11.78 -15.27 10.90
C ASN A 320 10.25 -15.28 11.07
N VAL A 321 9.65 -14.15 11.42
CA VAL A 321 8.20 -14.01 11.53
C VAL A 321 7.56 -14.12 10.14
N PHE A 322 8.12 -13.42 9.15
CA PHE A 322 7.62 -13.49 7.77
C PHE A 322 7.85 -14.85 7.12
N GLU A 323 8.92 -15.59 7.43
CA GLU A 323 9.15 -16.93 6.89
C GLU A 323 8.04 -17.90 7.34
N LYS A 324 7.59 -17.76 8.60
CA LYS A 324 6.55 -18.60 9.20
C LYS A 324 5.12 -18.11 8.95
N HIS A 325 4.91 -17.14 8.05
CA HIS A 325 3.58 -16.57 7.77
C HIS A 325 2.52 -17.61 7.37
N PHE A 326 2.93 -18.72 6.75
CA PHE A 326 2.02 -19.79 6.32
C PHE A 326 1.33 -20.52 7.49
N PHE A 327 1.93 -20.56 8.69
CA PHE A 327 1.39 -21.31 9.84
C PHE A 327 0.16 -20.66 10.48
N GLY A 328 -0.10 -19.38 10.21
CA GLY A 328 -1.19 -18.61 10.80
C GLY A 328 -1.91 -17.73 9.80
N SER A 329 -2.01 -18.18 8.54
CA SER A 329 -2.63 -17.42 7.45
C SER A 329 -4.03 -16.94 7.85
N LYS A 330 -4.17 -15.62 8.07
CA LYS A 330 -5.47 -14.98 8.25
C LYS A 330 -6.05 -14.74 6.86
N PHE A 331 -7.25 -15.29 6.62
CA PHE A 331 -8.00 -15.12 5.37
C PHE A 331 -8.66 -13.74 5.29
#